data_AF-A0A955Y551-F1
#
_entry.id   AF-A0A955Y551-F1
#
_cell.length_a   1.000
_cell.length_b   1.000
_cell.length_c   1.000
_cell.angle_alpha   90.00
_cell.angle_beta   90.00
_cell.angle_gamma   90.00
#
_symmetry.space_group_name_H-M   'P 1'
#
loop_
_entity.id
_entity.type
_entity.pdbx_description
1 polymer ?
#
loop_
_entity_poly.entity_id
_entity_poly.type
_entity_poly.pdbx_seq_one_letter_code
_entity_poly.pdbx_strand_id
1 'polypeptide(L)'
;MAELRLRLTVPMIRLGPLTVDPIQAVLGRSVAEVFGALLLASRPTASGQELDVRLPDTVGASVPLGIAGEAGFRNERGALVLAVPRVLVGQVERALESYVVGRQSGPGATEELRVLLPVGRPVDVPLASLATIRVCRLADR
;
A
#
# COMPACT_ATOMS: atom_id res chain seq x y z
N MET A 1 1.63 1.88 -22.24
CA MET A 1 1.76 1.15 -20.97
C MET A 1 1.19 2.05 -19.89
N ALA A 2 0.25 1.55 -19.08
CA ALA A 2 -0.44 2.39 -18.09
C ALA A 2 0.36 2.41 -16.81
N GLU A 3 0.99 3.53 -16.50
CA GLU A 3 1.75 3.72 -15.27
C GLU A 3 0.82 4.19 -14.15
N LEU A 4 1.17 3.85 -12.90
CA LEU A 4 0.49 4.39 -11.74
C LEU A 4 1.46 5.23 -10.92
N ARG A 5 1.15 6.51 -10.79
CA ARG A 5 1.83 7.39 -9.84
C ARG A 5 1.00 7.48 -8.57
N LEU A 6 1.58 7.08 -7.45
CA LEU A 6 0.91 7.01 -6.16
C LEU A 6 1.61 7.93 -5.16
N ARG A 7 0.82 8.55 -4.31
CA ARG A 7 1.27 9.23 -3.11
C ARG A 7 0.77 8.46 -1.90
N LEU A 8 1.69 7.99 -1.08
CA LEU A 8 1.41 7.22 0.12
C LEU A 8 1.70 8.09 1.33
N THR A 9 0.76 8.15 2.28
CA THR A 9 1.05 8.69 3.61
C THR A 9 1.07 7.53 4.58
N VAL A 10 2.24 7.30 5.15
CA VAL A 10 2.51 6.27 6.15
C VAL A 10 2.45 6.94 7.51
N PRO A 11 1.60 6.48 8.44
CA PRO A 11 1.54 7.05 9.78
C PRO A 11 2.84 6.75 10.51
N MET A 12 3.39 7.74 11.21
CA MET A 12 4.58 7.57 12.05
C MET A 12 4.22 7.87 13.50
N ILE A 13 4.64 7.00 14.42
CA ILE A 13 4.46 7.21 15.85
C ILE A 13 5.63 8.05 16.36
N ARG A 14 5.33 9.18 17.00
CA ARG A 14 6.36 10.03 17.63
C ARG A 14 6.39 9.79 19.14
N LEU A 15 7.53 9.34 19.64
CA LEU A 15 7.80 9.10 21.07
C LEU A 15 8.95 10.01 21.49
N GLY A 16 8.63 11.26 21.85
CA GLY A 16 9.64 12.28 22.15
C GLY A 16 10.50 12.60 20.92
N PRO A 17 11.85 12.48 20.99
CA PRO A 17 12.72 12.70 19.83
C PRO A 17 12.75 11.52 18.84
N LEU A 18 12.14 10.38 19.20
CA LEU A 18 12.14 9.18 18.37
C LEU A 18 10.91 9.15 17.47
N THR A 19 11.10 8.74 16.21
CA THR A 19 10.02 8.47 15.26
C THR A 19 10.07 7.00 14.87
N VAL A 20 8.94 6.30 15.02
CA VAL A 20 8.80 4.87 14.77
C VAL A 20 7.82 4.67 13.62
N ASP A 21 8.23 3.90 12.62
CA ASP A 21 7.32 3.35 11.61
C ASP A 21 6.63 2.12 12.22
N PRO A 22 5.32 2.18 12.55
CA PRO A 22 4.60 1.05 13.14
C PRO A 22 4.54 -0.16 12.20
N ILE A 23 4.64 0.06 10.89
CA ILE A 23 4.67 -1.00 9.89
C ILE A 23 6.03 -1.68 9.92
N GLN A 24 7.13 -0.91 9.97
CA GLN A 24 8.47 -1.48 10.13
C GLN A 24 8.59 -2.30 11.42
N ALA A 25 8.04 -1.82 12.53
CA ALA A 25 8.09 -2.50 13.81
C ALA A 25 7.45 -3.90 13.79
N VAL A 26 6.47 -4.12 12.91
CA VAL A 26 5.74 -5.40 12.83
C VAL A 26 6.16 -6.25 11.65
N LEU A 27 6.44 -5.62 10.49
CA LEU A 27 6.79 -6.32 9.26
C LEU A 27 8.30 -6.49 9.07
N GLY A 28 9.11 -5.90 9.96
CA GLY A 28 10.56 -5.91 9.88
C GLY A 28 11.16 -5.08 8.74
N ARG A 29 10.32 -4.46 7.90
CA ARG A 29 10.71 -3.61 6.76
C ARG A 29 9.86 -2.36 6.72
N SER A 30 10.50 -1.21 6.50
CA SER A 30 9.77 0.06 6.35
C SER A 30 9.02 0.10 5.02
N VAL A 31 7.91 0.83 4.96
CA VAL A 31 7.16 0.97 3.68
C VAL A 31 8.08 1.51 2.57
N ALA A 32 8.97 2.45 2.91
CA ALA A 32 9.94 2.98 1.97
C ALA A 32 10.87 1.90 1.38
N GLU A 33 11.32 0.93 2.18
CA GLU A 33 12.13 -0.20 1.70
C GLU A 33 11.35 -1.18 0.81
N VAL A 34 10.04 -1.31 1.03
CA VAL A 34 9.17 -2.17 0.21
C VAL A 34 9.05 -1.56 -1.19
N PHE A 35 8.84 -0.25 -1.26
CA PHE A 35 8.76 0.45 -2.53
C PHE A 35 10.14 0.63 -3.17
N GLY A 36 11.23 0.74 -2.40
CA GLY A 36 12.61 0.65 -2.89
C GLY A 36 12.84 1.46 -4.17
N ALA A 37 13.17 0.79 -5.27
CA ALA A 37 13.45 1.40 -6.58
C ALA A 37 12.23 2.10 -7.23
N LEU A 38 11.03 1.90 -6.71
CA LEU A 38 9.78 2.52 -7.14
C LEU A 38 9.54 3.86 -6.44
N LEU A 39 10.32 4.17 -5.39
CA LEU A 39 10.24 5.42 -4.66
C LEU A 39 10.90 6.54 -5.45
N LEU A 40 10.12 7.59 -5.77
CA LEU A 40 10.63 8.80 -6.41
C LEU A 40 11.11 9.82 -5.38
N ALA A 41 10.38 9.96 -4.27
CA ALA A 41 10.71 10.89 -3.20
C ALA A 41 10.10 10.43 -1.88
N SER A 42 10.76 10.78 -0.78
CA SER A 42 10.25 10.59 0.59
C SER A 42 10.41 11.89 1.37
N ARG A 43 9.35 12.31 2.05
CA ARG A 43 9.38 13.52 2.89
C ARG A 43 8.62 13.32 4.19
N PRO A 44 9.17 13.75 5.35
CA PRO A 44 8.41 13.79 6.59
C PRO A 44 7.31 14.84 6.51
N THR A 45 6.17 14.56 7.16
CA THR A 45 5.03 15.47 7.26
C THR A 45 4.52 15.52 8.71
N ALA A 46 3.58 16.42 8.99
CA ALA A 46 2.92 16.48 10.29
C ALA A 46 2.12 15.19 10.59
N SER A 47 1.60 14.53 9.55
CA SER A 47 0.78 13.32 9.66
C SER A 47 1.55 12.00 9.55
N GLY A 48 2.86 12.05 9.29
CA GLY A 48 3.70 10.86 9.18
C GLY A 48 4.82 11.04 8.16
N GLN A 49 5.00 10.05 7.28
CA GLN A 49 5.94 10.09 6.16
C GLN A 49 5.16 10.00 4.86
N GLU A 50 5.42 10.92 3.94
CA GLU A 50 4.85 10.87 2.60
C GLU A 50 5.87 10.30 1.60
N LEU A 51 5.40 9.35 0.79
CA LEU A 51 6.18 8.66 -0.23
C LEU A 51 5.52 8.90 -1.59
N ASP A 52 6.26 9.48 -2.53
CA ASP A 52 5.84 9.54 -3.93
C ASP A 52 6.43 8.32 -4.66
N VAL A 53 5.57 7.50 -5.25
CA VAL A 53 5.88 6.20 -5.83
C VAL A 53 5.47 6.16 -7.29
N ARG A 54 6.32 5.57 -8.12
CA ARG A 54 6.05 5.25 -9.52
C ARG A 54 5.94 3.73 -9.66
N LEU A 55 4.78 3.26 -10.11
CA LEU A 55 4.47 1.85 -10.30
C LEU A 55 4.30 1.56 -11.81
N PRO A 56 5.36 1.12 -12.52
CA PRO A 56 5.25 0.72 -13.92
C PRO A 56 4.27 -0.43 -14.09
N ASP A 57 3.70 -0.56 -15.29
CA ASP A 57 2.82 -1.67 -15.61
C ASP A 57 3.51 -3.02 -15.38
N THR A 58 2.76 -3.99 -14.85
CA THR A 58 3.22 -5.33 -14.43
C THR A 58 4.33 -5.36 -13.38
N VAL A 59 4.69 -4.23 -12.78
CA VAL A 59 5.65 -4.15 -11.69
C VAL A 59 4.94 -4.02 -10.35
N GLY A 60 5.48 -4.71 -9.36
CA GLY A 60 4.99 -4.70 -7.99
C GLY A 60 6.08 -5.02 -6.99
N ALA A 61 5.73 -4.93 -5.71
CA ALA A 61 6.56 -5.43 -4.63
C ALA A 61 5.69 -6.09 -3.57
N SER A 62 6.31 -6.98 -2.80
CA SER A 62 5.65 -7.68 -1.71
C SER A 62 6.53 -7.77 -0.48
N VAL A 63 5.87 -8.03 0.65
CA VAL A 63 6.41 -8.06 1.99
C VAL A 63 5.94 -9.33 2.66
N PRO A 64 6.86 -10.19 3.13
CA PRO A 64 6.48 -11.29 3.99
C PRO A 64 5.98 -10.75 5.33
N LEU A 65 4.80 -11.19 5.75
CA LEU A 65 4.17 -10.85 7.03
C LEU A 65 4.34 -11.98 8.06
N GLY A 66 5.39 -12.79 7.91
CA GLY A 66 5.63 -13.98 8.71
C GLY A 66 4.50 -15.01 8.60
N ILE A 67 3.96 -15.45 9.73
CA ILE A 67 2.88 -16.46 9.78
C ILE A 67 1.56 -15.98 9.17
N ALA A 68 1.38 -14.68 9.00
CA ALA A 68 0.17 -14.11 8.39
C ALA A 68 0.19 -14.20 6.86
N GLY A 69 1.29 -14.64 6.25
CA GLY A 69 1.44 -14.79 4.81
C GLY A 69 2.23 -13.64 4.18
N GLU A 70 1.76 -13.12 3.05
CA GLU A 70 2.41 -12.06 2.28
C GLU A 70 1.42 -10.94 2.00
N ALA A 71 1.89 -9.69 2.00
CA ALA A 71 1.15 -8.56 1.47
C ALA A 71 1.95 -7.92 0.34
N GLY A 72 1.27 -7.44 -0.69
CA GLY A 72 1.95 -6.85 -1.84
C GLY A 72 1.07 -5.92 -2.64
N PHE A 73 1.69 -5.23 -3.57
CA PHE A 73 1.03 -4.34 -4.51
C PHE A 73 1.66 -4.54 -5.89
N ARG A 74 0.84 -4.50 -6.93
CA ARG A 74 1.33 -4.41 -8.31
C ARG A 74 0.41 -3.53 -9.14
N ASN A 75 0.97 -2.93 -10.18
CA ASN A 75 0.17 -2.29 -11.21
C ASN A 75 -0.18 -3.33 -12.27
N GLU A 76 -1.47 -3.47 -12.58
CA GLU A 76 -1.96 -4.30 -13.66
C GLU A 76 -2.85 -3.49 -14.58
N ARG A 77 -2.27 -3.03 -15.71
CA ARG A 77 -2.95 -2.23 -16.74
C ARG A 77 -3.60 -0.96 -16.18
N GLY A 78 -2.92 -0.30 -15.23
CA GLY A 78 -3.41 0.92 -14.58
C GLY A 78 -4.39 0.68 -13.43
N ALA A 79 -4.57 -0.57 -13.00
CA ALA A 79 -5.28 -0.93 -11.77
C ALA A 79 -4.27 -1.30 -10.68
N LEU A 80 -4.53 -0.88 -9.44
CA LEU A 80 -3.74 -1.31 -8.30
C LEU A 80 -4.25 -2.67 -7.84
N VAL A 81 -3.43 -3.70 -7.94
CA VAL A 81 -3.72 -5.01 -7.38
C VAL A 81 -3.03 -5.12 -6.03
N LEU A 82 -3.82 -5.32 -4.99
CA LEU A 82 -3.35 -5.51 -3.61
C LEU A 82 -3.39 -7.00 -3.28
N ALA A 83 -2.22 -7.60 -3.04
CA ALA A 83 -2.15 -8.91 -2.41
C ALA A 83 -2.26 -8.70 -0.89
N VAL A 84 -3.27 -9.32 -0.28
CA VAL A 84 -3.62 -9.13 1.13
C VAL A 84 -3.78 -10.51 1.77
N PRO A 85 -3.29 -10.73 3.01
CA PRO A 85 -3.61 -11.95 3.75
C PRO A 85 -5.11 -12.21 3.82
N ARG A 86 -5.51 -13.49 3.69
CA ARG A 86 -6.92 -13.90 3.81
C ARG A 86 -7.60 -13.40 5.08
N VAL A 87 -6.85 -13.28 6.17
CA VAL A 87 -7.37 -12.78 7.46
C VAL A 87 -7.70 -11.29 7.45
N LEU A 88 -7.08 -10.51 6.55
CA LEU A 88 -7.27 -9.07 6.44
C LEU A 88 -8.12 -8.64 5.24
N VAL A 89 -8.31 -9.53 4.24
CA VAL A 89 -8.99 -9.21 2.99
C VAL A 89 -10.35 -8.55 3.21
N GLY A 90 -11.18 -9.07 4.11
CA GLY A 90 -12.53 -8.54 4.35
C GLY A 90 -12.55 -7.16 5.01
N GLN A 91 -11.48 -6.77 5.71
CA GLN A 91 -11.33 -5.42 6.24
C GLN A 91 -10.88 -4.45 5.15
N VAL A 92 -9.89 -4.86 4.34
CA VAL A 92 -9.36 -4.05 3.24
C VAL A 92 -10.42 -3.86 2.15
N GLU A 93 -11.14 -4.92 1.79
CA GLU A 93 -12.23 -4.89 0.80
C GLU A 93 -13.33 -3.92 1.22
N ARG A 94 -13.78 -3.95 2.49
CA ARG A 94 -14.76 -2.99 3.02
C ARG A 94 -14.27 -1.54 2.99
N ALA A 95 -13.00 -1.30 3.30
CA ALA A 95 -12.43 0.06 3.24
C ALA A 95 -12.32 0.60 1.81
N LEU A 96 -12.20 -0.31 0.84
CA LEU A 96 -12.00 0.01 -0.57
C LEU A 96 -13.23 -0.25 -1.44
N GLU A 97 -14.38 -0.61 -0.84
CA GLU A 97 -15.54 -1.20 -1.52
C GLU A 97 -15.94 -0.45 -2.79
N SER A 98 -15.99 0.89 -2.73
CA SER A 98 -16.34 1.75 -3.88
C SER A 98 -15.35 1.71 -5.06
N TYR A 99 -14.20 1.08 -4.88
CA TYR A 99 -13.08 1.04 -5.81
C TYR A 99 -12.65 -0.39 -6.17
N VAL A 100 -13.15 -1.40 -5.46
CA VAL A 100 -12.87 -2.81 -5.78
C VAL A 100 -13.63 -3.18 -7.05
N VAL A 101 -12.91 -3.65 -8.06
CA VAL A 101 -13.48 -4.09 -9.34
C VAL A 101 -13.29 -5.58 -9.59
N GLY A 102 -12.59 -6.26 -8.69
CA GLY A 102 -12.40 -7.69 -8.77
C GLY A 102 -11.67 -8.22 -7.54
N ARG A 103 -11.92 -9.49 -7.27
CA ARG A 103 -11.26 -10.26 -6.22
C ARG A 103 -10.94 -11.64 -6.77
N GLN A 104 -9.75 -12.12 -6.47
CA GLN A 104 -9.33 -13.47 -6.86
C GLN A 104 -8.39 -14.07 -5.81
N SER A 105 -8.31 -15.40 -5.80
CA SER A 105 -7.35 -16.11 -4.96
C SER A 105 -5.93 -15.82 -5.43
N GLY A 106 -5.09 -15.31 -4.54
CA GLY A 106 -3.67 -15.12 -4.79
C GLY A 106 -2.86 -16.38 -4.46
N PRO A 107 -1.56 -16.40 -4.80
CA PRO A 107 -0.66 -17.44 -4.33
C PRO A 107 -0.51 -17.42 -2.80
N GLY A 108 -0.34 -18.60 -2.20
CA GLY A 108 -0.23 -18.74 -0.74
C GLY A 108 -1.53 -18.43 0.02
N ALA A 109 -1.41 -17.95 1.25
CA ALA A 109 -2.54 -17.58 2.11
C ALA A 109 -3.06 -16.14 1.84
N THR A 110 -3.04 -15.71 0.58
CA THR A 110 -3.39 -14.34 0.16
C THR A 110 -4.61 -14.30 -0.76
N GLU A 111 -5.22 -13.13 -0.83
CA GLU A 111 -6.27 -12.75 -1.76
C GLU A 111 -5.80 -11.51 -2.50
N GLU A 112 -6.10 -11.44 -3.79
CA GLU A 112 -5.79 -10.29 -4.61
C GLU A 112 -7.04 -9.45 -4.83
N LEU A 113 -7.00 -8.21 -4.36
CA LEU A 113 -8.04 -7.21 -4.60
C LEU A 113 -7.57 -6.30 -5.73
N ARG A 114 -8.36 -6.25 -6.81
CA ARG A 114 -8.13 -5.31 -7.91
C ARG A 114 -8.91 -4.03 -7.64
N VAL A 115 -8.19 -2.92 -7.57
CA VAL A 115 -8.71 -1.61 -7.13
C VAL A 115 -8.48 -0.57 -8.21
N LEU A 116 -9.54 0.14 -8.61
CA LEU A 116 -9.47 1.32 -9.46
C LEU A 116 -9.50 2.58 -8.62
N LEU A 117 -8.30 3.09 -8.30
CA LEU A 117 -8.17 4.31 -7.53
C LEU A 117 -8.56 5.55 -8.35
N PRO A 118 -9.43 6.42 -7.81
CA PRO A 118 -9.74 7.71 -8.41
C PRO A 118 -8.51 8.63 -8.40
N VAL A 119 -8.33 9.41 -9.47
CA VAL A 119 -7.25 10.39 -9.56
C VAL A 119 -7.53 11.55 -8.60
N GLY A 120 -6.51 11.93 -7.82
CA GLY A 120 -6.53 13.09 -6.91
C GLY A 120 -7.31 12.88 -5.62
N ARG A 121 -8.02 11.76 -5.46
CA ARG A 121 -8.78 11.45 -4.24
C ARG A 121 -8.01 10.44 -3.38
N PRO A 122 -7.62 10.81 -2.15
CA PRO A 122 -6.98 9.89 -1.22
C PRO A 122 -7.98 8.84 -0.73
N VAL A 123 -7.46 7.62 -0.51
CA VAL A 123 -8.19 6.46 -0.02
C VAL A 123 -7.40 5.82 1.11
N ASP A 124 -8.07 5.46 2.19
CA ASP A 124 -7.44 4.91 3.38
C ASP A 124 -7.45 3.37 3.32
N VAL A 125 -6.26 2.76 3.31
CA VAL A 125 -6.04 1.31 3.26
C VAL A 125 -5.65 0.84 4.67
N PRO A 126 -6.54 0.13 5.38
CA PRO A 126 -6.21 -0.39 6.71
C PRO A 126 -5.25 -1.57 6.59
N LEU A 127 -4.13 -1.51 7.30
CA LEU A 127 -3.22 -2.63 7.51
C LEU A 127 -3.52 -3.26 8.88
N ALA A 128 -4.65 -3.95 8.96
CA ALA A 128 -5.16 -4.54 10.20
C ALA A 128 -5.36 -3.50 11.32
N SER A 129 -4.99 -3.83 12.55
CA SER A 129 -4.94 -2.94 13.72
C SER A 129 -3.64 -2.14 13.82
N LEU A 130 -2.71 -2.29 12.88
CA LEU A 130 -1.36 -1.75 12.98
C LEU A 130 -1.28 -0.29 12.54
N ALA A 131 -1.85 -0.01 11.37
CA ALA A 131 -1.76 1.28 10.71
C ALA A 131 -2.82 1.43 9.63
N THR A 132 -3.03 2.66 9.16
CA THR A 132 -3.78 2.95 7.93
C THR A 132 -2.86 3.72 7.00
N ILE A 133 -2.59 3.16 5.81
CA ILE A 133 -1.86 3.87 4.76
C ILE A 133 -2.87 4.65 3.94
N ARG A 134 -2.64 5.95 3.78
CA ARG A 134 -3.43 6.76 2.85
C ARG A 134 -2.79 6.70 1.47
N VAL A 135 -3.53 6.27 0.47
CA VAL A 135 -3.08 6.12 -0.92
C VAL A 135 -3.83 7.12 -1.80
N CYS A 136 -3.12 7.93 -2.57
CA CYS A 136 -3.71 8.84 -3.54
C CYS A 136 -3.09 8.62 -4.92
N ARG A 137 -3.91 8.35 -5.93
CA ARG A 137 -3.44 8.28 -7.32
C ARG A 137 -3.20 9.70 -7.84
N LEU A 138 -2.00 9.97 -8.32
CA LEU A 138 -1.67 11.23 -8.98
C LEU A 138 -2.02 11.15 -10.47
N ALA A 139 -2.31 12.29 -11.09
CA ALA A 139 -2.46 12.36 -12.53
C ALA A 139 -1.10 12.13 -13.21
N ASP A 140 -1.10 11.40 -14.31
CA ASP A 140 0.05 11.33 -15.20
C ASP A 140 0.22 12.72 -15.82
N ARG A 141 1.34 13.39 -15.49
CA ARG A 141 1.75 14.67 -16.08
C ARG A 141 2.82 14.42 -17.12
#